data_AF-A0A3M7TKN4-F1
#
_entry.id   AF-A0A3M7TKN4-F1
#
_cell.length_a   1.000
_cell.length_b   1.000
_cell.length_c   1.000
_cell.angle_alpha   90.00
_cell.angle_beta   90.00
_cell.angle_gamma   90.00
#
_symmetry.space_group_name_H-M   'P 1'
#
loop_
_entity.id
_entity.type
_entity.pdbx_description
1 polymer ?
#
loop_
_entity_poly.entity_id
_entity_poly.type
_entity_poly.pdbx_seq_one_letter_code
_entity_poly.pdbx_strand_id
1 'polypeptide(L)'
;MENKDLFLILFPILTAILSSYLTYFFAIKSKQKEAILKFKEEKYTNLIIALQGFVGSTASTEKKKIFFEEHYRSWLYSSDEVIKNINDLVISLEGGKTPDQMEGKKLIGNIILAMRKDLVGNTSLKNIDFRYIDVIDHKLN
;
A
#
# COMPACT_ATOMS: atom_id res chain seq x y z
N MET A 1 7.34 56.13 23.84
CA MET A 1 7.86 54.83 23.36
C MET A 1 8.53 55.10 22.04
N GLU A 2 9.83 54.82 21.95
CA GLU A 2 10.56 54.99 20.69
C GLU A 2 10.05 53.94 19.69
N ASN A 3 10.06 54.22 18.39
CA ASN A 3 9.62 53.24 17.37
C ASN A 3 10.35 51.88 17.49
N LYS A 4 11.56 51.88 18.07
CA LYS A 4 12.36 50.69 18.36
C LYS A 4 11.73 49.79 19.44
N ASP A 5 11.16 50.38 20.48
CA ASP A 5 10.52 49.63 21.58
C ASP A 5 9.27 48.88 21.08
N LEU A 6 8.50 49.53 20.19
CA LEU A 6 7.32 48.93 19.57
C LEU A 6 7.71 47.74 18.68
N PHE A 7 8.82 47.86 17.93
CA PHE A 7 9.33 46.80 17.07
C PHE A 7 9.84 45.60 17.87
N LEU A 8 10.54 45.85 18.98
CA LEU A 8 11.05 44.82 19.90
C LEU A 8 9.93 44.00 20.54
N ILE A 9 8.73 44.58 20.72
CA ILE A 9 7.56 43.88 21.28
C ILE A 9 6.76 43.16 20.17
N LEU A 10 6.52 43.83 19.03
CA LEU A 10 5.69 43.27 17.95
C LEU A 10 6.35 42.11 17.22
N PHE A 11 7.67 42.17 17.01
CA PHE A 11 8.41 41.14 16.29
C PHE A 11 8.30 39.74 16.93
N PRO A 12 8.60 39.54 18.23
CA PRO A 12 8.47 38.23 18.85
C PRO A 12 7.02 37.71 18.81
N ILE A 13 6.02 38.59 18.99
CA ILE A 13 4.60 38.21 18.90
C ILE A 13 4.26 37.71 17.49
N LEU A 14 4.71 38.42 16.45
CA LEU A 14 4.50 38.02 15.06
C LEU A 14 5.18 36.68 14.77
N THR A 15 6.41 36.47 15.24
CA THR A 15 7.12 35.19 15.07
C THR A 15 6.45 34.03 15.80
N ALA A 16 5.90 34.25 17.00
CA ALA A 16 5.15 33.25 17.74
C ALA A 16 3.85 32.85 17.00
N ILE A 17 3.15 33.82 16.43
CA ILE A 17 1.94 33.56 15.64
C ILE A 17 2.28 32.77 14.37
N LEU A 18 3.30 33.19 13.61
CA LEU A 18 3.73 32.50 12.39
C LEU A 18 4.21 31.07 12.67
N SER A 19 5.01 30.88 13.72
CA SER A 19 5.54 29.55 14.07
C SER A 19 4.44 28.59 14.53
N SER A 20 3.46 29.08 15.31
CA SER A 20 2.28 28.30 15.71
C SER A 20 1.44 27.89 14.49
N TYR A 21 1.20 28.82 13.57
CA TYR A 21 0.45 28.55 12.34
C TYR A 21 1.15 27.50 11.46
N LEU A 22 2.46 27.66 11.24
CA LEU A 22 3.26 26.69 10.47
C LEU A 22 3.23 25.31 11.13
N THR A 23 3.42 25.25 12.45
CA THR A 23 3.39 23.99 13.22
C THR A 23 2.05 23.28 13.06
N TYR A 24 0.93 24.01 13.19
CA TYR A 24 -0.41 23.46 13.00
C TYR A 24 -0.62 22.91 11.60
N PHE A 25 -0.19 23.65 10.56
CA PHE A 25 -0.32 23.23 9.18
C PHE A 25 0.49 21.95 8.89
N PHE A 26 1.74 21.88 9.33
CA PHE A 26 2.57 20.70 9.18
C PHE A 26 2.03 19.51 9.98
N ALA A 27 1.50 19.73 11.18
CA ALA A 27 0.91 18.68 12.01
C ALA A 27 -0.32 18.05 11.34
N ILE A 28 -1.22 18.84 10.75
CA ILE A 28 -2.37 18.32 10.00
C ILE A 28 -1.90 17.50 8.82
N LYS A 29 -0.99 18.04 8.01
CA LYS A 29 -0.48 17.34 6.82
C LYS A 29 0.20 16.02 7.19
N SER A 30 0.94 15.99 8.31
CA SER A 30 1.57 14.79 8.84
C SER A 30 0.52 13.75 9.25
N LYS A 31 -0.51 14.15 10.01
CA LYS A 31 -1.59 13.25 10.45
C LYS A 31 -2.37 12.68 9.27
N GLN A 32 -2.66 13.49 8.25
CA GLN A 32 -3.34 13.03 7.04
C GLN A 32 -2.51 11.98 6.30
N LYS A 33 -1.21 12.23 6.12
CA LYS A 33 -0.31 11.25 5.48
C LYS A 33 -0.24 9.95 6.26
N GLU A 34 -0.12 10.01 7.59
CA GLU A 34 -0.11 8.85 8.45
C GLU A 34 -1.43 8.05 8.34
N ALA A 35 -2.57 8.74 8.35
CA ALA A 35 -3.88 8.11 8.20
C ALA A 35 -4.02 7.41 6.84
N ILE A 36 -3.59 8.05 5.74
CA ILE A 36 -3.61 7.45 4.41
C ILE A 36 -2.67 6.23 4.36
N LEU A 37 -1.48 6.32 4.94
CA LEU A 37 -0.51 5.23 4.96
C LEU A 37 -1.06 4.01 5.71
N LYS A 38 -1.60 4.21 6.91
CA LYS A 38 -2.24 3.15 7.72
C LYS A 38 -3.43 2.53 7.00
N PHE A 39 -4.27 3.36 6.37
CA PHE A 39 -5.40 2.87 5.59
C PHE A 39 -4.94 1.98 4.43
N LYS A 40 -3.95 2.43 3.65
CA LYS A 40 -3.39 1.62 2.55
C LYS A 40 -2.77 0.32 3.05
N GLU A 41 -2.02 0.36 4.15
CA GLU A 41 -1.39 -0.82 4.75
C GLU A 41 -2.44 -1.87 5.15
N GLU A 42 -3.53 -1.45 5.78
CA GLU A 42 -4.66 -2.33 6.13
C GLU A 42 -5.26 -2.98 4.87
N LYS A 43 -5.55 -2.17 3.84
CA LYS A 43 -6.17 -2.68 2.60
C LYS A 43 -5.24 -3.61 1.82
N TYR A 44 -3.96 -3.28 1.74
CA TYR A 44 -2.96 -4.15 1.11
C TYR A 44 -2.76 -5.44 1.87
N THR A 45 -2.83 -5.44 3.20
CA THR A 45 -2.78 -6.68 3.99
C THR A 45 -3.89 -7.65 3.57
N ASN A 46 -5.13 -7.16 3.40
CA ASN A 46 -6.25 -7.98 2.94
C ASN A 46 -6.02 -8.53 1.52
N LEU A 47 -5.51 -7.69 0.62
CA LEU A 47 -5.24 -8.09 -0.77
C LEU A 47 -4.13 -9.15 -0.83
N ILE A 48 -3.09 -9.03 -0.02
CA ILE A 48 -1.99 -10.01 0.11
C ILE A 48 -2.52 -11.36 0.62
N ILE A 49 -3.39 -11.37 1.61
CA ILE A 49 -4.00 -12.60 2.12
C ILE A 49 -4.86 -13.26 1.03
N ALA A 50 -5.63 -12.47 0.28
CA ALA A 50 -6.47 -12.97 -0.81
C ALA A 50 -5.64 -13.50 -2.00
N LEU A 51 -4.47 -12.90 -2.28
CA LEU A 51 -3.53 -13.35 -3.32
C LEU A 51 -3.05 -14.79 -3.11
N GLN A 52 -3.07 -15.30 -1.87
CA GLN A 52 -2.76 -16.70 -1.59
C GLN A 52 -3.72 -17.68 -2.28
N GLY A 53 -4.92 -17.22 -2.66
CA GLY A 53 -5.89 -18.01 -3.42
C GLY A 53 -5.45 -18.36 -4.85
N PHE A 54 -4.34 -17.80 -5.33
CA PHE A 54 -3.84 -18.01 -6.70
C PHE A 54 -2.59 -18.89 -6.80
N VAL A 55 -2.01 -19.33 -5.67
CA VAL A 55 -0.77 -20.12 -5.67
C VAL A 55 -0.92 -21.38 -4.83
N GLY A 56 -0.33 -22.47 -5.31
CA GLY A 56 -0.03 -23.65 -4.50
C GLY A 56 -1.28 -24.39 -4.01
N SER A 57 -1.10 -25.11 -2.89
CA SER A 57 -2.15 -25.88 -2.22
C SER A 57 -3.18 -25.00 -1.50
N THR A 58 -2.92 -23.69 -1.38
CA THR A 58 -3.84 -22.72 -0.76
C THR A 58 -4.83 -22.09 -1.74
N ALA A 59 -4.85 -22.55 -2.99
CA ALA A 59 -5.79 -22.08 -3.99
C ALA A 59 -7.24 -22.39 -3.58
N SER A 60 -8.05 -21.35 -3.37
CA SER A 60 -9.47 -21.50 -3.03
C SER A 60 -10.33 -20.48 -3.78
N THR A 61 -11.50 -20.95 -4.25
CA THR A 61 -12.49 -20.10 -4.95
C THR A 61 -12.94 -18.93 -4.08
N GLU A 62 -13.05 -19.14 -2.77
CA GLU A 62 -13.42 -18.11 -1.80
C GLU A 62 -12.39 -16.98 -1.74
N LYS A 63 -11.09 -17.29 -1.60
CA LYS A 63 -10.03 -16.28 -1.60
C LYS A 63 -9.96 -15.52 -2.93
N LYS A 64 -10.19 -16.20 -4.05
CA LYS A 64 -10.27 -15.54 -5.37
C LYS A 64 -11.44 -14.55 -5.45
N LYS A 65 -12.62 -14.90 -4.91
CA LYS A 65 -13.76 -13.98 -4.86
C LYS A 65 -13.43 -12.73 -4.03
N ILE A 66 -12.85 -12.93 -2.84
CA ILE A 66 -12.40 -11.83 -1.98
C ILE A 66 -11.39 -10.95 -2.70
N PHE A 67 -10.44 -11.54 -3.42
CA PHE A 67 -9.47 -10.81 -4.23
C PHE A 67 -10.14 -9.91 -5.27
N PHE A 68 -11.13 -10.41 -6.01
CA PHE A 68 -11.82 -9.59 -7.02
C PHE A 68 -12.61 -8.45 -6.39
N GLU A 69 -13.25 -8.67 -5.24
CA GLU A 69 -13.93 -7.60 -4.50
C GLU A 69 -12.95 -6.51 -4.03
N GLU A 70 -11.80 -6.90 -3.48
CA GLU A 70 -10.75 -5.97 -3.07
C GLU A 70 -10.06 -5.29 -4.27
N HIS A 71 -9.92 -5.99 -5.40
CA HIS A 71 -9.39 -5.41 -6.63
C HIS A 71 -10.22 -4.20 -7.09
N TYR A 72 -11.55 -4.29 -7.11
CA TYR A 72 -12.39 -3.13 -7.46
C TYR A 72 -12.18 -1.96 -6.51
N ARG A 73 -12.04 -2.23 -5.20
CA ARG A 73 -11.79 -1.19 -4.20
C ARG A 73 -10.40 -0.58 -4.33
N SER A 74 -9.42 -1.36 -4.79
CA SER A 74 -8.02 -0.95 -4.91
C SER A 74 -7.82 0.28 -5.79
N TRP A 75 -8.71 0.51 -6.77
CA TRP A 75 -8.72 1.68 -7.62
C TRP A 75 -8.84 3.02 -6.87
N LEU A 76 -9.42 3.02 -5.66
CA LEU A 76 -9.62 4.23 -4.89
C LEU A 76 -8.38 4.67 -4.12
N TYR A 77 -7.46 3.75 -3.84
CA TYR A 77 -6.35 3.99 -2.90
C TYR A 77 -4.98 3.58 -3.42
N SER A 78 -4.90 2.76 -4.46
CA SER A 78 -3.63 2.24 -4.95
C SER A 78 -2.97 3.16 -5.96
N SER A 79 -1.65 3.04 -6.08
CA SER A 79 -0.91 3.66 -7.20
C SER A 79 -1.22 2.98 -8.54
N ASP A 80 -0.99 3.70 -9.62
CA ASP A 80 -1.14 3.19 -10.99
C ASP A 80 -0.28 1.94 -11.24
N GLU A 81 0.92 1.87 -10.64
CA GLU A 81 1.81 0.71 -10.78
C GLU A 81 1.17 -0.54 -10.16
N VAL A 82 0.52 -0.40 -8.99
CA VAL A 82 -0.20 -1.51 -8.35
C VAL A 82 -1.36 -1.99 -9.22
N ILE A 83 -2.18 -1.05 -9.72
CA ILE A 83 -3.34 -1.40 -10.56
C ILE A 83 -2.91 -2.12 -11.84
N LYS A 84 -1.86 -1.63 -12.52
CA LYS A 84 -1.33 -2.29 -13.73
C LYS A 84 -0.88 -3.72 -13.44
N ASN A 85 -0.10 -3.95 -12.38
CA ASN A 85 0.36 -5.29 -12.02
C ASN A 85 -0.79 -6.22 -11.61
N ILE A 86 -1.84 -5.71 -10.96
CA ILE A 86 -3.03 -6.51 -10.67
C ILE A 86 -3.76 -6.88 -11.97
N ASN A 87 -3.92 -5.94 -12.90
CA ASN A 87 -4.56 -6.21 -14.19
C ASN A 87 -3.80 -7.28 -14.98
N ASP A 88 -2.46 -7.26 -14.96
CA ASP A 88 -1.64 -8.29 -15.61
C ASP A 88 -1.95 -9.68 -15.04
N LEU A 89 -2.12 -9.80 -13.71
CA LEU A 89 -2.57 -11.04 -13.09
C LEU A 89 -3.97 -11.42 -13.54
N VAL A 90 -4.93 -10.49 -13.56
CA VAL A 90 -6.31 -10.77 -14.00
C VAL A 90 -6.33 -11.26 -15.45
N ILE A 91 -5.62 -10.59 -16.35
CA ILE A 91 -5.51 -10.97 -17.77
C ILE A 91 -4.89 -12.36 -17.91
N SER A 92 -3.88 -12.70 -17.10
CA SER A 92 -3.28 -14.06 -17.12
C SER A 92 -4.27 -15.17 -16.72
N LEU A 93 -5.33 -14.82 -16.00
CA LEU A 93 -6.39 -15.72 -15.54
C LEU A 93 -7.59 -15.76 -16.51
N GLU A 94 -7.69 -14.80 -17.43
CA GLU A 94 -8.74 -14.77 -18.44
C GLU A 94 -8.64 -15.99 -19.37
N GLY A 95 -9.77 -16.64 -19.64
CA GLY A 95 -9.84 -17.88 -20.44
C GLY A 95 -9.71 -19.18 -19.65
N GLY A 96 -9.78 -19.12 -18.31
CA GLY A 96 -9.85 -20.32 -17.46
C GLY A 96 -8.54 -21.10 -17.35
N LYS A 97 -7.44 -20.56 -17.88
CA LYS A 97 -6.11 -21.12 -17.72
C LYS A 97 -5.60 -20.74 -16.34
N THR A 98 -5.13 -21.72 -15.59
CA THR A 98 -4.34 -21.43 -14.38
C THR A 98 -2.93 -21.12 -14.86
N PRO A 99 -2.36 -19.93 -14.54
CA PRO A 99 -0.99 -19.61 -14.87
C PRO A 99 -0.05 -20.71 -14.38
N ASP A 100 1.03 -20.93 -15.12
CA ASP A 100 2.10 -21.80 -14.61
C ASP A 100 2.54 -21.31 -13.22
N GLN A 101 2.93 -22.24 -12.34
CA GLN A 101 3.23 -21.92 -10.95
C GLN A 101 4.36 -20.88 -10.84
N MET A 102 5.32 -20.89 -11.78
CA MET A 102 6.41 -19.92 -11.83
C MET A 102 5.92 -18.53 -12.29
N GLU A 103 5.05 -18.51 -13.30
CA GLU A 103 4.45 -17.28 -13.84
C GLU A 103 3.53 -16.60 -12.82
N GLY A 104 2.66 -17.37 -12.16
CA GLY A 104 1.78 -16.86 -11.10
C GLY A 104 2.58 -16.26 -9.93
N LYS A 105 3.66 -16.93 -9.50
CA LYS A 105 4.56 -16.38 -8.45
C LYS A 105 5.22 -15.08 -8.89
N LYS A 106 5.63 -14.97 -10.15
CA LYS A 106 6.23 -13.74 -10.71
C LYS A 106 5.23 -12.59 -10.72
N LEU A 107 4.01 -12.82 -11.20
CA LEU A 107 2.95 -11.81 -11.24
C LEU A 107 2.60 -11.31 -9.84
N ILE A 108 2.49 -12.22 -8.87
CA ILE A 108 2.25 -11.87 -7.47
C ILE A 108 3.44 -11.07 -6.91
N GLY A 109 4.67 -11.52 -7.15
CA GLY A 109 5.87 -10.79 -6.72
C GLY A 109 5.91 -9.35 -7.26
N ASN A 110 5.44 -9.13 -8.49
CA ASN A 110 5.32 -7.77 -9.05
C ASN A 110 4.28 -6.92 -8.31
N ILE A 111 3.11 -7.49 -8.01
CA ILE A 111 2.06 -6.81 -7.24
C ILE A 111 2.58 -6.41 -5.85
N ILE A 112 3.23 -7.33 -5.13
CA ILE A 112 3.80 -7.08 -3.80
C ILE A 112 4.87 -5.98 -3.86
N LEU A 113 5.75 -6.03 -4.86
CA LEU A 113 6.77 -5.00 -5.04
C LEU A 113 6.15 -3.62 -5.28
N ALA A 114 5.11 -3.54 -6.11
CA ALA A 114 4.40 -2.31 -6.39
C ALA A 114 3.69 -1.75 -5.15
N MET A 115 3.03 -2.60 -4.35
CA MET A 115 2.40 -2.19 -3.09
C MET A 115 3.43 -1.64 -2.10
N ARG A 116 4.58 -2.32 -1.99
CA ARG A 116 5.68 -1.86 -1.16
C ARG A 116 6.15 -0.47 -1.62
N LYS A 117 6.33 -0.25 -2.92
CA LYS A 117 6.71 1.06 -3.44
C LYS A 117 5.67 2.13 -3.14
N ASP A 118 4.38 1.78 -3.22
CA ASP A 118 3.31 2.72 -2.89
C ASP A 118 3.29 3.11 -1.40
N LEU A 119 3.66 2.19 -0.49
CA LEU A 119 3.70 2.46 0.95
C LEU A 119 5.00 3.16 1.39
N VAL A 120 6.16 2.67 0.97
CA VAL A 120 7.48 3.09 1.50
C VAL A 120 8.35 3.85 0.49
N GLY A 121 7.92 3.96 -0.76
CA GLY A 121 8.68 4.61 -1.83
C GLY A 121 9.77 3.72 -2.41
N ASN A 122 11.02 4.17 -2.39
CA ASN A 122 12.11 3.45 -3.05
C ASN A 122 12.50 2.18 -2.27
N THR A 123 12.79 1.09 -3.00
CA THR A 123 13.23 -0.19 -2.44
C THR A 123 14.27 -0.83 -3.35
N SER A 124 15.29 -1.46 -2.76
CA SER A 124 16.29 -2.27 -3.49
C SER A 124 15.82 -3.71 -3.74
N LEU A 125 14.76 -4.14 -3.05
CA LEU A 125 14.14 -5.45 -3.25
C LEU A 125 13.55 -5.57 -4.66
N LYS A 126 13.62 -6.77 -5.20
CA LYS A 126 13.04 -7.18 -6.48
C LYS A 126 11.82 -8.07 -6.24
N ASN A 127 11.03 -8.25 -7.28
CA ASN A 127 9.89 -9.17 -7.27
C ASN A 127 10.28 -10.61 -6.87
N ILE A 128 11.47 -11.06 -7.27
CA ILE A 128 12.01 -12.39 -6.94
C ILE A 128 12.41 -12.54 -5.47
N ASP A 129 12.61 -11.43 -4.74
CA ASP A 129 12.96 -11.47 -3.33
C ASP A 129 11.74 -11.77 -2.46
N PHE A 130 10.53 -11.58 -3.00
CA PHE A 130 9.30 -12.03 -2.37
C PHE A 130 9.18 -13.55 -2.48
N ARG A 131 9.30 -14.23 -1.34
CA ARG A 131 9.13 -15.68 -1.25
C ARG A 131 7.75 -16.02 -0.76
N TYR A 132 7.01 -16.73 -1.61
CA TYR A 132 5.73 -17.30 -1.23
C TYR A 132 5.95 -18.54 -0.36
N ILE A 133 5.38 -18.55 0.84
CA ILE A 133 5.41 -19.70 1.75
C ILE A 133 3.99 -20.29 1.79
N ASP A 134 3.84 -21.48 1.22
CA ASP A 134 2.66 -22.31 1.40
C ASP A 134 2.71 -22.95 2.79
N VAL A 135 1.74 -22.65 3.66
CA VAL A 135 1.53 -23.42 4.89
C VAL A 135 0.61 -24.59 4.54
N ILE A 136 1.17 -25.80 4.52
CA ILE A 136 0.40 -27.02 4.29
C ILE A 136 -0.29 -27.37 5.61
N ASP A 137 -1.62 -27.20 5.67
CA ASP A 137 -2.40 -27.81 6.74
C ASP A 137 -2.34 -29.33 6.54
N HIS A 138 -1.47 -30.00 7.30
CA HIS A 138 -1.59 -31.43 7.50
C HIS A 138 -2.89 -31.68 8.27
N LYS A 139 -4.00 -31.85 7.54
CA LYS A 139 -5.13 -32.58 8.10
C LYS A 139 -4.61 -33.98 8.44
N LEU A 140 -4.40 -34.22 9.74
CA LEU A 140 -4.23 -35.55 10.29
C LEU A 140 -5.47 -36.36 9.88
N ASN A 141 -5.27 -37.34 9.01
CA ASN A 141 -6.27 -38.32 8.64
C ASN A 141 -6.73 -39.11 9.87
#